data_AF-A0A5C4QNY3-F1
#
_entry.id   AF-A0A5C4QNY3-F1
#
_cell.length_a   1.000
_cell.length_b   1.000
_cell.length_c   1.000
_cell.angle_alpha   90.00
_cell.angle_beta   90.00
_cell.angle_gamma   90.00
#
_symmetry.space_group_name_H-M   'P 1'
#
loop_
_entity.id
_entity.type
_entity.pdbx_description
1 polymer ?
#
loop_
_entity_poly.entity_id
_entity_poly.type
_entity_poly.pdbx_seq_one_letter_code
_entity_poly.pdbx_strand_id
1 'polypeptide(L)'
;MILALARHARRLMSQIGEAADPIPIGLEFTSRPDGGLDRFLWSIGRTAADALAAFRGRMVVEGPPGSGKSFAVRQAVRSIARVLENACLSEPDVELNDLRVPVIIECRDYDGSIVEMVEKALPLDVQLADLLAAGAGVFFLDGVNEAPSESYEDNHLQSDLASFMQLAGDNTVVLATRFGNELDDLGLPAYKLDSVSSDYVRSEVRRAGLNPDMINPNTLRLLERPLYFEAWKSDRIEVTHVTTVHEIYSQLVDGIERDVRERFELGDLHLDGLFSRIAYSMIDAGELSASLAQVHAELRAVLRDRVARGRLRQLPHRGRHARRHAHAEAGVLPSLGRGVLRRRPSGQASPGGQLGDPSLSRSPRLRSGTDAGARLP
;
A
#
# COMPACT_ATOMS: atom_id res chain seq x y z
N MET A 1 -26.89 -13.95 1.16
CA MET A 1 -25.53 -14.01 1.72
C MET A 1 -24.44 -14.26 0.67
N ILE A 2 -24.32 -15.43 0.02
CA ILE A 2 -23.22 -15.75 -0.91
C ILE A 2 -23.00 -14.69 -2.02
N LEU A 3 -24.07 -14.25 -2.68
CA LEU A 3 -23.97 -13.19 -3.70
C LEU A 3 -23.50 -11.83 -3.11
N ALA A 4 -23.83 -11.53 -1.85
CA ALA A 4 -23.36 -10.34 -1.17
C ALA A 4 -21.85 -10.43 -0.87
N LEU A 5 -21.35 -11.62 -0.51
CA LEU A 5 -19.92 -11.88 -0.35
C LEU A 5 -19.15 -11.77 -1.67
N ALA A 6 -19.70 -12.28 -2.79
CA ALA A 6 -19.11 -12.08 -4.11
C ALA A 6 -18.99 -10.59 -4.49
N ARG A 7 -20.03 -9.80 -4.20
CA ARG A 7 -20.02 -8.34 -4.43
C ARG A 7 -19.02 -7.63 -3.51
N HIS A 8 -18.92 -8.06 -2.25
CA HIS A 8 -17.94 -7.55 -1.30
C HIS A 8 -16.51 -7.78 -1.79
N ALA A 9 -16.20 -9.00 -2.21
CA ALA A 9 -14.93 -9.35 -2.80
C ALA A 9 -14.58 -8.46 -4.00
N ARG A 10 -15.53 -8.30 -4.94
CA ARG A 10 -15.36 -7.44 -6.11
C ARG A 10 -15.15 -5.98 -5.74
N ARG A 11 -15.87 -5.47 -4.72
CA ARG A 11 -15.68 -4.11 -4.19
C ARG A 11 -14.26 -3.94 -3.66
N LEU A 12 -13.77 -4.85 -2.83
CA LEU A 12 -12.40 -4.80 -2.29
C LEU A 12 -11.36 -4.83 -3.42
N MET A 13 -11.52 -5.69 -4.43
CA MET A 13 -10.65 -5.72 -5.59
C MET A 13 -10.75 -4.45 -6.47
N SER A 14 -11.88 -3.74 -6.47
CA SER A 14 -11.97 -2.45 -7.18
C SER A 14 -11.27 -1.31 -6.43
N GLN A 15 -11.27 -1.36 -5.09
CA GLN A 15 -10.66 -0.35 -4.23
C GLN A 15 -9.14 -0.56 -4.10
N ILE A 16 -8.69 -1.81 -4.14
CA ILE A 16 -7.29 -2.19 -4.00
C ILE A 16 -6.74 -2.55 -5.38
N GLY A 17 -5.95 -1.64 -5.97
CA GLY A 17 -5.28 -1.88 -7.25
C GLY A 17 -4.34 -3.09 -7.20
N GLU A 18 -4.27 -3.82 -8.32
CA GLU A 18 -3.33 -4.93 -8.46
C GLU A 18 -1.91 -4.40 -8.66
N ALA A 19 -0.96 -4.94 -7.89
CA ALA A 19 0.44 -4.69 -8.14
C ALA A 19 0.91 -5.61 -9.28
N ALA A 20 1.23 -5.02 -10.44
CA ALA A 20 1.70 -5.78 -11.60
C ALA A 20 3.06 -6.44 -11.36
N ASP A 21 3.91 -5.82 -10.53
CA ASP A 21 5.24 -6.31 -10.14
C ASP A 21 5.46 -6.00 -8.65
N PRO A 22 4.91 -6.82 -7.73
CA PRO A 22 4.99 -6.54 -6.31
C PRO A 22 6.43 -6.68 -5.82
N ILE A 23 6.88 -5.69 -5.06
CA ILE A 23 8.21 -5.69 -4.43
C ILE A 23 8.32 -6.92 -3.51
N PRO A 24 9.35 -7.77 -3.66
CA PRO A 24 9.50 -8.99 -2.89
C PRO A 24 9.99 -8.67 -1.46
N ILE A 25 9.04 -8.36 -0.59
CA ILE A 25 9.27 -8.11 0.84
C ILE A 25 8.86 -9.37 1.60
N GLY A 26 9.69 -9.84 2.54
CA GLY A 26 9.41 -11.00 3.39
C GLY A 26 8.76 -10.63 4.74
N LEU A 27 8.35 -11.65 5.49
CA LEU A 27 8.02 -11.54 6.91
C LEU A 27 9.06 -12.30 7.74
N GLU A 28 9.75 -11.56 8.61
CA GLU A 28 10.71 -12.10 9.58
C GLU A 28 10.03 -12.20 10.96
N PHE A 29 10.21 -13.31 11.67
CA PHE A 29 9.66 -13.48 13.01
C PHE A 29 10.49 -12.74 14.05
N THR A 30 9.88 -11.92 14.91
CA THR A 30 10.61 -11.07 15.86
C THR A 30 10.41 -11.41 17.34
N SER A 31 9.23 -11.88 17.78
CA SER A 31 9.03 -12.24 19.19
C SER A 31 7.87 -13.23 19.46
N ARG A 32 7.98 -13.94 20.59
CA ARG A 32 7.02 -14.94 21.13
C ARG A 32 6.29 -14.39 22.37
N PRO A 33 5.06 -14.87 22.59
CA PRO A 33 4.86 -15.84 23.67
C PRO A 33 4.53 -17.21 23.05
N ASP A 34 5.40 -18.18 23.32
CA ASP A 34 5.21 -19.62 23.14
C ASP A 34 4.61 -20.15 21.81
N GLY A 35 5.46 -20.57 20.86
CA GLY A 35 5.00 -21.35 19.69
C GLY A 35 6.11 -21.80 18.74
N GLY A 36 6.36 -23.12 18.67
CA GLY A 36 7.46 -23.87 18.02
C GLY A 36 7.93 -23.46 16.60
N LEU A 37 9.01 -24.09 16.14
CA LEU A 37 9.69 -23.86 14.85
C LEU A 37 8.75 -23.87 13.62
N ASP A 38 7.62 -24.58 13.69
CA ASP A 38 6.64 -24.68 12.61
C ASP A 38 5.97 -23.35 12.23
N ARG A 39 5.91 -22.38 13.16
CA ARG A 39 5.38 -21.03 12.87
C ARG A 39 6.34 -20.11 12.11
N PHE A 40 7.57 -20.55 11.83
CA PHE A 40 8.52 -19.79 11.03
C PHE A 40 8.57 -20.25 9.57
N LEU A 41 8.39 -21.54 9.32
CA LEU A 41 8.59 -22.12 7.98
C LEU A 41 7.53 -21.70 6.96
N TRP A 42 6.34 -21.30 7.39
CA TRP A 42 5.22 -21.01 6.48
C TRP A 42 5.42 -19.73 5.65
N SER A 43 6.22 -18.76 6.14
CA SER A 43 6.50 -17.51 5.43
C SER A 43 7.75 -17.59 4.53
N ILE A 44 8.61 -18.60 4.71
CA ILE A 44 9.87 -18.72 3.95
C ILE A 44 9.58 -18.85 2.45
N GLY A 45 10.24 -18.01 1.65
CA GLY A 45 10.11 -18.00 0.19
C GLY A 45 8.80 -17.40 -0.33
N ARG A 46 7.97 -16.81 0.53
CA ARG A 46 6.76 -16.07 0.15
C ARG A 46 6.99 -14.58 0.28
N THR A 47 6.29 -13.81 -0.55
CA THR A 47 6.12 -12.38 -0.28
C THR A 47 5.26 -12.20 0.98
N ALA A 48 5.38 -11.06 1.65
CA ALA A 48 4.59 -10.72 2.82
C ALA A 48 3.09 -10.73 2.49
N ALA A 49 2.69 -10.26 1.30
CA ALA A 49 1.31 -10.31 0.87
C ALA A 49 0.79 -11.76 0.75
N ASP A 50 1.55 -12.65 0.13
CA ASP A 50 1.17 -14.07 -0.02
C ASP A 50 1.17 -14.81 1.31
N ALA A 51 2.13 -14.47 2.18
CA ALA A 51 2.20 -14.96 3.53
C ALA A 51 0.92 -14.55 4.31
N LEU A 52 0.64 -13.25 4.41
CA LEU A 52 -0.55 -12.74 5.09
C LEU A 52 -1.84 -13.32 4.52
N ALA A 53 -1.93 -13.49 3.19
CA ALA A 53 -3.08 -14.11 2.56
C ALA A 53 -3.25 -15.57 3.00
N ALA A 54 -2.16 -16.33 3.15
CA ALA A 54 -2.19 -17.74 3.54
C ALA A 54 -2.33 -17.97 5.05
N PHE A 55 -2.02 -16.98 5.88
CA PHE A 55 -1.99 -17.12 7.33
C PHE A 55 -3.35 -17.51 7.93
N ARG A 56 -3.29 -18.24 9.05
CA ARG A 56 -4.43 -18.56 9.94
C ARG A 56 -4.01 -18.33 11.37
N GLY A 57 -4.91 -17.71 12.14
CA GLY A 57 -4.67 -17.36 13.54
C GLY A 57 -4.48 -15.86 13.72
N ARG A 58 -3.68 -15.48 14.72
CA ARG A 58 -3.56 -14.10 15.18
C ARG A 58 -2.10 -13.66 15.18
N MET A 59 -1.81 -12.47 14.68
CA MET A 59 -0.44 -11.93 14.69
C MET A 59 -0.40 -10.40 14.73
N VAL A 60 0.78 -9.89 15.08
CA VAL A 60 1.18 -8.49 14.87
C VAL A 60 2.20 -8.42 13.73
N VAL A 61 2.01 -7.47 12.82
CA VAL A 61 2.95 -7.11 11.76
C VAL A 61 3.54 -5.74 12.08
N GLU A 62 4.83 -5.70 12.36
CA GLU A 62 5.56 -4.48 12.70
C GLU A 62 6.48 -4.02 11.57
N GLY A 63 6.85 -2.75 11.61
CA GLY A 63 7.82 -2.19 10.69
C GLY A 63 7.81 -0.67 10.66
N PRO A 64 8.93 -0.03 10.31
CA PRO A 64 9.00 1.43 10.27
C PRO A 64 8.05 2.04 9.21
N PRO A 65 7.80 3.36 9.26
CA PRO A 65 7.12 4.07 8.18
C PRO A 65 7.76 3.77 6.82
N GLY A 66 6.94 3.50 5.81
CA GLY A 66 7.41 3.17 4.46
C GLY A 66 7.93 1.73 4.27
N SER A 67 7.80 0.85 5.27
CA SER A 67 8.18 -0.58 5.17
C SER A 67 7.24 -1.43 4.31
N GLY A 68 6.12 -0.88 3.82
CA GLY A 68 5.17 -1.60 2.98
C GLY A 68 4.07 -2.38 3.73
N LYS A 69 3.84 -2.12 5.04
CA LYS A 69 2.75 -2.75 5.83
C LYS A 69 1.39 -2.68 5.14
N SER A 70 0.90 -1.45 4.93
CA SER A 70 -0.39 -1.21 4.30
C SER A 70 -0.47 -1.79 2.89
N PHE A 71 0.65 -1.79 2.15
CA PHE A 71 0.72 -2.42 0.84
C PHE A 71 0.54 -3.95 0.94
N ALA A 72 1.32 -4.62 1.79
CA ALA A 72 1.25 -6.07 1.99
C ALA A 72 -0.13 -6.52 2.48
N VAL A 73 -0.70 -5.80 3.46
CA VAL A 73 -2.06 -6.03 3.97
C VAL A 73 -3.09 -5.90 2.85
N ARG A 74 -3.06 -4.80 2.09
CA ARG A 74 -4.01 -4.58 0.99
C ARG A 74 -3.89 -5.64 -0.10
N GLN A 75 -2.67 -6.01 -0.52
CA GLN A 75 -2.49 -7.08 -1.49
C GLN A 75 -2.95 -8.45 -0.97
N ALA A 76 -2.75 -8.73 0.32
CA ALA A 76 -3.29 -9.94 0.95
C ALA A 76 -4.82 -9.96 0.92
N VAL A 77 -5.47 -8.86 1.30
CA VAL A 77 -6.93 -8.68 1.22
C VAL A 77 -7.44 -8.88 -0.20
N ARG A 78 -6.77 -8.29 -1.20
CA ARG A 78 -7.11 -8.47 -2.61
C ARG A 78 -7.01 -9.94 -3.03
N SER A 79 -5.94 -10.63 -2.62
CA SER A 79 -5.73 -12.05 -2.94
C SER A 79 -6.82 -12.93 -2.34
N ILE A 80 -7.16 -12.71 -1.06
CA ILE A 80 -8.26 -13.42 -0.39
C ILE A 80 -9.60 -13.10 -1.05
N ALA A 81 -9.86 -11.83 -1.38
CA ALA A 81 -11.08 -11.41 -2.06
C ALA A 81 -11.24 -12.10 -3.43
N ARG A 82 -10.17 -12.25 -4.20
CA ARG A 82 -10.20 -12.98 -5.46
C ARG A 82 -10.59 -14.44 -5.28
N VAL A 83 -10.04 -15.11 -4.25
CA VAL A 83 -10.41 -16.50 -3.93
C VAL A 83 -11.88 -16.58 -3.49
N LEU A 84 -12.32 -15.67 -2.63
CA LEU A 84 -13.71 -15.57 -2.16
C LEU A 84 -14.69 -15.39 -3.33
N GLU A 85 -14.41 -14.46 -4.25
CA GLU A 85 -15.25 -14.23 -5.42
C GLU A 85 -15.36 -15.50 -6.27
N ASN A 86 -14.24 -16.15 -6.56
CA ASN A 86 -14.23 -17.37 -7.36
C ASN A 86 -15.04 -18.49 -6.70
N ALA A 87 -14.88 -18.72 -5.40
CA ALA A 87 -15.63 -19.71 -4.66
C ALA A 87 -17.14 -19.41 -4.71
N CYS A 88 -17.54 -18.17 -4.41
CA CYS A 88 -18.96 -17.76 -4.44
C CYS A 88 -19.62 -17.84 -5.83
N LEU A 89 -18.85 -17.78 -6.92
CA LEU A 89 -19.38 -17.78 -8.30
C LEU A 89 -19.28 -19.15 -8.98
N SER A 90 -18.35 -20.01 -8.56
CA SER A 90 -18.01 -21.25 -9.27
C SER A 90 -18.49 -22.50 -8.55
N GLU A 91 -18.71 -22.43 -7.24
CA GLU A 91 -19.07 -23.58 -6.42
C GLU A 91 -20.57 -23.56 -6.10
N PRO A 92 -21.37 -24.47 -6.69
CA PRO A 92 -22.74 -24.68 -6.26
C PRO A 92 -22.68 -25.23 -4.82
N ASP A 93 -23.42 -24.60 -3.91
CA ASP A 93 -23.56 -25.01 -2.51
C ASP A 93 -22.36 -24.74 -1.58
N VAL A 94 -21.54 -23.72 -1.88
CA VAL A 94 -20.47 -23.30 -0.96
C VAL A 94 -21.02 -22.85 0.40
N GLU A 95 -20.52 -23.44 1.48
CA GLU A 95 -20.87 -23.10 2.85
C GLU A 95 -19.99 -21.98 3.41
N LEU A 96 -20.45 -21.28 4.45
CA LEU A 96 -19.74 -20.12 5.00
C LEU A 96 -18.41 -20.48 5.67
N ASN A 97 -18.34 -21.63 6.33
CA ASN A 97 -17.15 -22.19 6.99
C ASN A 97 -16.01 -22.54 6.01
N ASP A 98 -16.32 -22.78 4.74
CA ASP A 98 -15.34 -23.03 3.68
C ASP A 98 -14.77 -21.73 3.10
N LEU A 99 -15.38 -20.58 3.43
CA LEU A 99 -15.01 -19.29 2.89
C LEU A 99 -14.08 -18.52 3.81
N ARG A 100 -13.35 -17.59 3.19
CA ARG A 100 -12.56 -16.57 3.90
C ARG A 100 -13.02 -15.20 3.47
N VAL A 101 -13.62 -14.48 4.39
CA VAL A 101 -14.20 -13.16 4.17
C VAL A 101 -13.25 -12.10 4.71
N PRO A 102 -12.49 -11.42 3.83
CA PRO A 102 -11.55 -10.42 4.27
C PRO A 102 -12.26 -9.11 4.62
N VAL A 103 -11.84 -8.51 5.73
CA VAL A 103 -12.25 -7.19 6.19
C VAL A 103 -10.98 -6.41 6.51
N ILE A 104 -10.90 -5.18 6.02
CA ILE A 104 -9.80 -4.26 6.30
C ILE A 104 -10.35 -3.03 7.01
N ILE A 105 -9.73 -2.69 8.13
CA ILE A 105 -10.05 -1.54 8.98
C ILE A 105 -8.82 -0.66 9.05
N GLU A 106 -8.98 0.63 8.78
CA GLU A 106 -7.92 1.63 8.94
C GLU A 106 -8.08 2.25 10.32
N CYS A 107 -7.15 1.96 11.25
CA CYS A 107 -7.28 2.37 12.65
C CYS A 107 -7.22 3.88 12.85
N ARG A 108 -6.73 4.65 11.87
CA ARG A 108 -6.83 6.12 11.85
C ARG A 108 -8.27 6.65 11.92
N ASP A 109 -9.22 5.84 11.47
CA ASP A 109 -10.65 6.18 11.45
C ASP A 109 -11.37 5.63 12.71
N TYR A 110 -10.64 5.15 13.71
CA TYR A 110 -11.20 4.59 14.93
C TYR A 110 -12.04 5.62 15.70
N ASP A 111 -13.29 5.25 15.98
CA ASP A 111 -14.31 6.09 16.60
C ASP A 111 -14.86 5.51 17.92
N GLY A 112 -14.18 4.51 18.49
CA GLY A 112 -14.50 3.94 19.81
C GLY A 112 -14.96 2.47 19.81
N SER A 113 -15.14 1.83 18.64
CA SER A 113 -15.53 0.42 18.57
C SER A 113 -15.05 -0.27 17.29
N ILE A 114 -14.09 -1.19 17.41
CA ILE A 114 -13.61 -2.03 16.32
C ILE A 114 -14.75 -2.90 15.77
N VAL A 115 -15.63 -3.40 16.63
CA VAL A 115 -16.78 -4.21 16.22
C VAL A 115 -17.67 -3.41 15.27
N GLU A 116 -18.01 -2.17 15.63
CA GLU A 116 -18.84 -1.32 14.76
C GLU A 116 -18.13 -1.00 13.45
N MET A 117 -16.81 -0.75 13.46
CA MET A 117 -16.03 -0.53 12.24
C MET A 117 -16.06 -1.76 11.32
N VAL A 118 -15.96 -2.97 11.88
CA VAL A 118 -16.05 -4.23 11.14
C VAL A 118 -17.45 -4.41 10.55
N GLU A 119 -18.50 -4.17 11.33
CA GLU A 119 -19.89 -4.24 10.83
C GLU A 119 -20.15 -3.24 9.71
N LYS A 120 -19.67 -1.99 9.85
CA LYS A 120 -19.75 -0.95 8.80
C LYS A 120 -19.02 -1.36 7.52
N ALA A 121 -17.94 -2.14 7.64
CA ALA A 121 -17.14 -2.60 6.49
C ALA A 121 -17.75 -3.82 5.76
N LEU A 122 -18.66 -4.54 6.39
CA LEU A 122 -19.35 -5.71 5.84
C LEU A 122 -20.55 -5.30 4.96
N PRO A 123 -20.98 -6.16 4.02
CA PRO A 123 -22.25 -5.97 3.32
C PRO A 123 -23.44 -6.04 4.28
N LEU A 124 -24.50 -5.26 3.99
CA LEU A 124 -25.74 -5.23 4.78
C LEU A 124 -26.37 -6.62 5.03
N ASP A 125 -26.22 -7.55 4.07
CA ASP A 125 -26.79 -8.90 4.15
C ASP A 125 -25.87 -9.93 4.83
N VAL A 126 -24.78 -9.48 5.48
CA VAL A 126 -23.79 -10.33 6.13
C VAL A 126 -23.61 -9.84 7.56
N GLN A 127 -24.00 -10.65 8.53
CA GLN A 127 -23.82 -10.33 9.95
C GLN A 127 -22.44 -10.76 10.41
N LEU A 128 -21.80 -9.94 11.24
CA LEU A 128 -20.50 -10.28 11.84
C LEU A 128 -20.59 -11.56 12.67
N ALA A 129 -21.67 -11.75 13.43
CA ALA A 129 -21.89 -12.94 14.25
C ALA A 129 -21.83 -14.25 13.43
N ASP A 130 -22.39 -14.26 12.22
CA ASP A 130 -22.39 -15.44 11.34
C ASP A 130 -20.96 -15.76 10.87
N LEU A 131 -20.17 -14.74 10.50
CA LEU A 131 -18.78 -14.92 10.10
C LEU A 131 -17.93 -15.45 11.25
N LEU A 132 -18.14 -14.89 12.44
CA LEU A 132 -17.41 -15.28 13.63
C LEU A 132 -17.70 -16.72 14.02
N ALA A 133 -18.97 -17.11 14.04
CA ALA A 133 -19.41 -18.47 14.36
C ALA A 133 -18.89 -19.51 13.35
N ALA A 134 -18.77 -19.13 12.08
CA ALA A 134 -18.26 -20.00 11.02
C ALA A 134 -16.71 -20.06 10.96
N GLY A 135 -16.00 -19.19 11.69
CA GLY A 135 -14.54 -19.06 11.55
C GLY A 135 -14.08 -18.48 10.20
N ALA A 136 -14.99 -17.83 9.48
CA ALA A 136 -14.77 -17.37 8.10
C ALA A 136 -14.11 -16.00 8.00
N GLY A 137 -14.07 -15.23 9.09
CA GLY A 137 -13.52 -13.88 9.14
C GLY A 137 -12.00 -13.82 9.01
N VAL A 138 -11.53 -12.88 8.18
CA VAL A 138 -10.12 -12.49 8.11
C VAL A 138 -10.00 -10.98 8.28
N PHE A 139 -9.66 -10.55 9.49
CA PHE A 139 -9.66 -9.15 9.90
C PHE A 139 -8.25 -8.58 9.86
N PHE A 140 -8.07 -7.52 9.08
CA PHE A 140 -6.85 -6.74 9.03
C PHE A 140 -7.10 -5.36 9.65
N LEU A 141 -6.40 -5.05 10.74
CA LEU A 141 -6.42 -3.75 11.38
C LEU A 141 -5.11 -3.04 11.04
N ASP A 142 -5.15 -2.10 10.10
CA ASP A 142 -3.97 -1.42 9.57
C ASP A 142 -3.73 -0.08 10.28
N GLY A 143 -2.47 0.15 10.65
CA GLY A 143 -2.03 1.38 11.30
C GLY A 143 -2.56 1.53 12.73
N VAL A 144 -2.45 0.50 13.58
CA VAL A 144 -2.93 0.56 14.97
C VAL A 144 -2.35 1.77 15.72
N ASN A 145 -1.07 2.08 15.50
CA ASN A 145 -0.37 3.27 16.02
C ASN A 145 -0.85 4.62 15.42
N GLU A 146 -1.81 4.59 14.49
CA GLU A 146 -2.35 5.77 13.78
C GLU A 146 -3.76 6.12 14.26
N ALA A 147 -4.28 5.39 15.25
CA ALA A 147 -5.54 5.74 15.90
C ALA A 147 -5.46 7.14 16.55
N PRO A 148 -6.60 7.84 16.70
CA PRO A 148 -6.62 9.16 17.34
C PRO A 148 -6.00 9.12 18.74
N SER A 149 -5.24 10.15 19.11
CA SER A 149 -4.54 10.23 20.40
C SER A 149 -5.47 10.02 21.60
N GLU A 150 -6.69 10.56 21.53
CA GLU A 150 -7.76 10.40 22.54
C GLU A 150 -8.12 8.93 22.80
N SER A 151 -7.85 8.03 21.85
CA SER A 151 -8.16 6.60 21.96
C SER A 151 -7.18 5.84 22.85
N TYR A 152 -6.00 6.42 23.08
CA TYR A 152 -5.00 5.89 24.02
C TYR A 152 -5.19 6.45 25.42
N GLU A 153 -5.98 7.52 25.57
CA GLU A 153 -6.40 7.99 26.89
C GLU A 153 -7.24 6.88 27.54
N ASP A 154 -6.92 6.58 28.80
CA ASP A 154 -7.57 5.52 29.60
C ASP A 154 -7.49 4.08 29.02
N ASN A 155 -6.55 3.79 28.12
CA ASN A 155 -6.35 2.47 27.49
C ASN A 155 -7.58 1.94 26.71
N HIS A 156 -8.44 2.83 26.20
CA HIS A 156 -9.66 2.45 25.51
C HIS A 156 -9.38 1.54 24.30
N LEU A 157 -8.46 1.94 23.41
CA LEU A 157 -8.12 1.14 22.23
C LEU A 157 -7.55 -0.24 22.60
N GLN A 158 -6.67 -0.34 23.61
CA GLN A 158 -6.14 -1.65 24.03
C GLN A 158 -7.25 -2.55 24.58
N SER A 159 -8.16 -2.00 25.38
CA SER A 159 -9.30 -2.75 25.93
C SER A 159 -10.25 -3.23 24.82
N ASP A 160 -10.52 -2.39 23.82
CA ASP A 160 -11.37 -2.75 22.70
C ASP A 160 -10.70 -3.79 21.78
N LEU A 161 -9.41 -3.63 21.49
CA LEU A 161 -8.61 -4.64 20.80
C LEU A 161 -8.66 -5.99 21.52
N ALA A 162 -8.39 -6.02 22.84
CA ALA A 162 -8.43 -7.25 23.61
C ALA A 162 -9.82 -7.91 23.57
N SER A 163 -10.88 -7.10 23.68
CA SER A 163 -12.28 -7.55 23.60
C SER A 163 -12.61 -8.13 22.22
N PHE A 164 -12.19 -7.45 21.14
CA PHE A 164 -12.35 -7.93 19.77
C PHE A 164 -11.56 -9.22 19.52
N MET A 165 -10.33 -9.33 20.04
CA MET A 165 -9.52 -10.55 19.93
C MET A 165 -10.18 -11.75 20.63
N GLN A 166 -10.85 -11.54 21.76
CA GLN A 166 -11.63 -12.59 22.42
C GLN A 166 -12.85 -12.98 21.56
N LEU A 167 -13.61 -11.99 21.11
CA LEU A 167 -14.78 -12.18 20.25
C LEU A 167 -14.44 -12.90 18.94
N ALA A 168 -13.27 -12.59 18.35
CA ALA A 168 -12.83 -13.15 17.09
C ALA A 168 -12.60 -14.67 17.14
N GLY A 169 -12.38 -15.29 18.31
CA GLY A 169 -12.21 -16.75 18.40
C GLY A 169 -11.21 -17.32 17.38
N ASP A 170 -11.61 -18.34 16.62
CA ASP A 170 -10.75 -19.01 15.64
C ASP A 170 -10.56 -18.23 14.31
N ASN A 171 -11.18 -17.05 14.19
CA ASN A 171 -11.03 -16.20 13.01
C ASN A 171 -9.61 -15.63 12.92
N THR A 172 -9.21 -15.27 11.70
CA THR A 172 -7.88 -14.71 11.47
C THR A 172 -7.87 -13.23 11.81
N VAL A 173 -6.91 -12.77 12.62
CA VAL A 173 -6.71 -11.35 12.93
C VAL A 173 -5.25 -10.95 12.72
N VAL A 174 -5.03 -9.88 11.97
CA VAL A 174 -3.71 -9.32 11.69
C VAL A 174 -3.72 -7.86 12.10
N LEU A 175 -2.88 -7.49 13.07
CA LEU A 175 -2.70 -6.12 13.52
C LEU A 175 -1.42 -5.55 12.89
N ALA A 176 -1.49 -4.47 12.14
CA ALA A 176 -0.31 -3.82 11.56
C ALA A 176 0.02 -2.53 12.31
N THR A 177 1.25 -2.39 12.80
CA THR A 177 1.70 -1.25 13.61
C THR A 177 3.14 -0.86 13.30
N ARG A 178 3.60 0.32 13.76
CA ARG A 178 4.99 0.74 13.67
C ARG A 178 5.90 -0.07 14.57
N PHE A 179 5.47 -0.30 15.81
CA PHE A 179 6.24 -0.99 16.85
C PHE A 179 5.34 -1.98 17.58
N GLY A 180 5.81 -3.23 17.76
CA GLY A 180 5.03 -4.26 18.43
C GLY A 180 4.80 -4.02 19.93
N ASN A 181 5.64 -3.22 20.59
CA ASN A 181 5.62 -3.01 22.03
C ASN A 181 4.31 -2.39 22.56
N GLU A 182 3.60 -1.62 21.72
CA GLU A 182 2.27 -1.08 22.05
C GLU A 182 1.20 -2.17 22.21
N LEU A 183 1.48 -3.39 21.74
CA LEU A 183 0.57 -4.53 21.67
C LEU A 183 1.10 -5.76 22.43
N ASP A 184 2.17 -5.61 23.21
CA ASP A 184 2.80 -6.72 23.95
C ASP A 184 1.80 -7.41 24.90
N ASP A 185 0.91 -6.64 25.53
CA ASP A 185 -0.11 -7.12 26.47
C ASP A 185 -1.13 -8.08 25.81
N LEU A 186 -1.26 -8.06 24.48
CA LEU A 186 -2.14 -8.97 23.75
C LEU A 186 -1.54 -10.39 23.60
N GLY A 187 -0.25 -10.56 23.91
CA GLY A 187 0.43 -11.85 23.85
C GLY A 187 0.41 -12.49 22.45
N LEU A 188 0.48 -11.66 21.40
CA LEU A 188 0.44 -12.14 20.01
C LEU A 188 1.85 -12.37 19.47
N PRO A 189 2.03 -13.32 18.54
CA PRO A 189 3.30 -13.45 17.82
C PRO A 189 3.51 -12.22 16.93
N ALA A 190 4.72 -11.63 17.00
CA ALA A 190 5.10 -10.48 16.19
C ALA A 190 6.00 -10.89 15.02
N TYR A 191 5.75 -10.28 13.87
CA TYR A 191 6.52 -10.43 12.64
C TYR A 191 6.86 -9.05 12.09
N LYS A 192 8.07 -8.87 11.62
CA LYS A 192 8.52 -7.65 10.97
C LYS A 192 8.58 -7.82 9.47
N LEU A 193 8.23 -6.77 8.73
CA LEU A 193 8.51 -6.73 7.30
C LEU A 193 10.00 -6.57 7.06
N ASP A 194 10.54 -7.44 6.22
CA ASP A 194 11.90 -7.34 5.73
C ASP A 194 12.12 -6.05 4.94
N SER A 195 13.38 -5.68 4.75
CA SER A 195 13.75 -4.73 3.72
C SER A 195 13.69 -5.40 2.34
N VAL A 196 13.60 -4.58 1.28
CA VAL A 196 13.83 -5.09 -0.08
C VAL A 196 15.26 -5.58 -0.14
N SER A 197 15.48 -6.81 -0.61
CA SER A 197 16.83 -7.37 -0.63
C SER A 197 17.78 -6.51 -1.47
N SER A 198 19.01 -6.32 -0.98
CA SER A 198 20.02 -5.52 -1.66
C SER A 198 20.32 -6.05 -3.07
N ASP A 199 20.30 -7.38 -3.23
CA ASP A 199 20.47 -8.03 -4.53
C ASP A 199 19.34 -7.71 -5.50
N TYR A 200 18.09 -7.71 -5.03
CA TYR A 200 16.96 -7.29 -5.82
C TYR A 200 17.11 -5.83 -6.26
N VAL A 201 17.35 -4.91 -5.31
CA VAL A 201 17.57 -3.48 -5.60
C VAL A 201 18.65 -3.28 -6.66
N ARG A 202 19.83 -3.89 -6.47
CA ARG A 202 20.95 -3.80 -7.43
C ARG A 202 20.57 -4.36 -8.80
N SER A 203 19.82 -5.47 -8.85
CA SER A 203 19.38 -6.05 -10.11
C SER A 203 18.43 -5.12 -10.86
N GLU A 204 17.55 -4.42 -10.14
CA GLU A 204 16.57 -3.49 -10.71
C GLU A 204 17.24 -2.23 -11.22
N VAL A 205 18.20 -1.70 -10.47
CA VAL A 205 19.04 -0.56 -10.90
C VAL A 205 19.77 -0.89 -12.21
N ARG A 206 20.33 -2.10 -12.34
CA ARG A 206 20.95 -2.55 -13.61
C ARG A 206 19.95 -2.64 -14.75
N ARG A 207 18.73 -3.15 -14.49
CA ARG A 207 17.66 -3.23 -15.50
C ARG A 207 17.21 -1.86 -15.98
N ALA A 208 17.28 -0.84 -15.13
CA ALA A 208 17.03 0.56 -15.49
C ALA A 208 18.19 1.20 -16.29
N GLY A 209 19.25 0.45 -16.60
CA GLY A 209 20.40 0.95 -17.37
C GLY A 209 21.44 1.70 -16.54
N LEU A 210 21.33 1.69 -15.21
CA LEU A 210 22.27 2.33 -14.30
C LEU A 210 23.29 1.31 -13.76
N ASN A 211 24.52 1.76 -13.48
CA ASN A 211 25.50 0.92 -12.80
C ASN A 211 25.36 1.11 -11.27
N PRO A 212 24.92 0.09 -10.50
CA PRO A 212 24.75 0.22 -9.06
C PRO A 212 26.05 0.55 -8.33
N ASP A 213 27.21 0.15 -8.86
CA ASP A 213 28.50 0.42 -8.21
C ASP A 213 28.96 1.87 -8.37
N MET A 214 28.30 2.64 -9.24
CA MET A 214 28.49 4.09 -9.41
C MET A 214 27.50 4.92 -8.58
N ILE A 215 26.48 4.29 -7.99
CA ILE A 215 25.51 4.95 -7.12
C ILE A 215 26.05 4.97 -5.71
N ASN A 216 25.82 6.06 -4.98
CA ASN A 216 26.22 6.16 -3.58
C ASN A 216 25.60 4.98 -2.77
N PRO A 217 26.40 4.24 -1.97
CA PRO A 217 25.90 3.10 -1.21
C PRO A 217 24.75 3.43 -0.26
N ASN A 218 24.70 4.66 0.28
CA ASN A 218 23.60 5.10 1.13
C ASN A 218 22.30 5.22 0.34
N THR A 219 22.36 5.64 -0.93
CA THR A 219 21.19 5.69 -1.82
C THR A 219 20.66 4.30 -2.10
N LEU A 220 21.54 3.33 -2.37
CA LEU A 220 21.13 1.95 -2.54
C LEU A 220 20.45 1.41 -1.29
N ARG A 221 20.98 1.71 -0.09
CA ARG A 221 20.33 1.36 1.18
C ARG A 221 18.99 2.06 1.38
N LEU A 222 18.82 3.28 0.88
CA LEU A 222 17.52 3.95 0.91
C LEU A 222 16.52 3.20 0.01
N LEU A 223 16.93 2.74 -1.16
CA LEU A 223 16.10 1.93 -2.06
C LEU A 223 15.76 0.54 -1.50
N GLU A 224 16.42 0.08 -0.44
CA GLU A 224 15.98 -1.11 0.30
C GLU A 224 14.67 -0.87 1.08
N ARG A 225 14.21 0.38 1.18
CA ARG A 225 12.88 0.74 1.72
C ARG A 225 11.84 0.73 0.60
N PRO A 226 10.75 -0.04 0.73
CA PRO A 226 9.71 -0.15 -0.31
C PRO A 226 9.16 1.18 -0.80
N LEU A 227 8.92 2.14 0.11
CA LEU A 227 8.43 3.47 -0.26
C LEU A 227 9.36 4.19 -1.25
N TYR A 228 10.67 4.15 -1.01
CA TYR A 228 11.65 4.84 -1.83
C TYR A 228 11.94 4.07 -3.11
N PHE A 229 11.94 2.73 -3.02
CA PHE A 229 12.03 1.87 -4.19
C PHE A 229 10.90 2.16 -5.19
N GLU A 230 9.65 2.21 -4.71
CA GLU A 230 8.48 2.47 -5.54
C GLU A 230 8.50 3.89 -6.12
N ALA A 231 8.90 4.88 -5.32
CA ALA A 231 9.06 6.25 -5.80
C ALA A 231 10.07 6.33 -6.96
N TRP A 232 11.18 5.60 -6.87
CA TRP A 232 12.16 5.54 -7.94
C TRP A 232 11.64 4.78 -9.16
N LYS A 233 11.01 3.63 -8.96
CA LYS A 233 10.41 2.81 -10.03
C LYS A 233 9.32 3.54 -10.81
N SER A 234 8.59 4.43 -10.14
CA SER A 234 7.55 5.26 -10.72
C SER A 234 8.07 6.60 -11.28
N ASP A 235 9.39 6.74 -11.47
CA ASP A 235 10.07 7.94 -11.97
C ASP A 235 9.76 9.23 -11.16
N ARG A 236 9.39 9.09 -9.88
CA ARG A 236 9.12 10.23 -8.99
C ARG A 236 10.37 10.75 -8.30
N ILE A 237 11.43 9.96 -8.24
CA ILE A 237 12.73 10.36 -7.72
C ILE A 237 13.87 9.85 -8.62
N GLU A 238 14.95 10.62 -8.68
CA GLU A 238 16.19 10.29 -9.38
C GLU A 238 17.27 9.88 -8.39
N VAL A 239 17.79 8.67 -8.54
CA VAL A 239 18.75 8.06 -7.59
C VAL A 239 20.21 8.48 -7.81
N THR A 240 20.52 9.16 -8.91
CA THR A 240 21.88 9.64 -9.20
C THR A 240 22.29 10.82 -8.31
N HIS A 241 21.32 11.52 -7.70
CA HIS A 241 21.53 12.75 -6.94
C HIS A 241 21.07 12.67 -5.48
N VAL A 242 20.56 11.52 -5.03
CA VAL A 242 20.06 11.33 -3.67
C VAL A 242 21.13 10.68 -2.83
N THR A 243 21.37 11.20 -1.63
CA THR A 243 22.21 10.58 -0.58
C THR A 243 21.49 10.51 0.76
N THR A 244 20.43 11.30 0.94
CA THR A 244 19.69 11.45 2.19
C THR A 244 18.19 11.29 1.99
N VAL A 245 17.49 10.99 3.09
CA VAL A 245 16.02 10.98 3.14
C VAL A 245 15.44 12.36 2.80
N HIS A 246 16.10 13.44 3.21
CA HIS A 246 15.63 14.81 2.95
C HIS A 246 15.55 15.09 1.44
N GLU A 247 16.58 14.72 0.68
CA GLU A 247 16.60 14.92 -0.78
C GLU A 247 15.50 14.12 -1.49
N ILE A 248 15.16 12.91 -1.01
CA ILE A 248 14.02 12.14 -1.51
C ILE A 248 12.72 12.92 -1.32
N TYR A 249 12.48 13.44 -0.11
CA TYR A 249 11.27 14.20 0.17
C TYR A 249 11.21 15.51 -0.62
N SER A 250 12.33 16.21 -0.80
CA SER A 250 12.40 17.40 -1.64
C SER A 250 11.98 17.09 -3.08
N GLN A 251 12.54 16.04 -3.69
CA GLN A 251 12.16 15.65 -5.06
C GLN A 251 10.68 15.26 -5.17
N LEU A 252 10.13 14.55 -4.18
CA LEU A 252 8.71 14.19 -4.15
C LEU A 252 7.80 15.43 -4.06
N VAL A 253 8.14 16.39 -3.19
CA VAL A 253 7.37 17.64 -3.05
C VAL A 253 7.49 18.49 -4.32
N ASP A 254 8.69 18.64 -4.87
CA ASP A 254 8.94 19.36 -6.12
C ASP A 254 8.15 18.75 -7.29
N GLY A 255 8.03 17.42 -7.32
CA GLY A 255 7.21 16.68 -8.27
C GLY A 255 5.73 17.04 -8.16
N ILE A 256 5.18 17.02 -6.94
CA ILE A 256 3.79 17.43 -6.68
C ILE A 256 3.57 18.89 -7.09
N GLU A 257 4.49 19.79 -6.74
CA GLU A 257 4.41 21.21 -7.12
C GLU A 257 4.42 21.40 -8.63
N ARG A 258 5.23 20.64 -9.36
CA ARG A 258 5.26 20.65 -10.82
C ARG A 258 3.92 20.19 -11.40
N ASP A 259 3.42 19.02 -10.97
CA ASP A 259 2.16 18.46 -11.46
C ASP A 259 0.98 19.39 -11.22
N VAL A 260 0.90 20.02 -10.05
CA VAL A 260 -0.15 20.99 -9.72
C VAL A 260 -0.03 22.25 -10.58
N ARG A 261 1.18 22.78 -10.78
CA ARG A 261 1.38 23.94 -11.65
C ARG A 261 0.95 23.66 -13.09
N GLU A 262 1.35 22.52 -13.64
CA GLU A 262 0.99 22.12 -15.00
C GLU A 262 -0.51 21.89 -15.15
N ARG A 263 -1.14 21.19 -14.19
CA ARG A 263 -2.58 20.86 -14.26
C ARG A 263 -3.50 22.07 -14.13
N PHE A 264 -3.11 23.06 -13.34
CA PHE A 264 -3.95 24.22 -13.02
C PHE A 264 -3.44 25.54 -13.62
N GLU A 265 -2.42 25.48 -14.48
CA GLU A 265 -1.80 26.65 -15.12
C GLU A 265 -1.39 27.73 -14.10
N LEU A 266 -0.87 27.29 -12.95
CA LEU A 266 -0.46 28.17 -11.86
C LEU A 266 0.99 28.64 -12.08
N GLY A 267 1.28 29.85 -11.58
CA GLY A 267 2.64 30.36 -11.45
C GLY A 267 3.39 29.70 -10.30
N ASP A 268 4.25 30.45 -9.61
CA ASP A 268 5.03 29.91 -8.49
C ASP A 268 4.11 29.38 -7.36
N LEU A 269 4.28 28.08 -7.07
CA LEU A 269 3.59 27.38 -6.01
C LEU A 269 4.66 26.81 -5.07
N HIS A 270 4.50 27.12 -3.78
CA HIS A 270 5.39 26.66 -2.71
C HIS A 270 4.52 26.07 -1.61
N LEU A 271 4.37 24.75 -1.65
CA LEU A 271 3.50 23.96 -0.76
C LEU A 271 4.01 24.00 0.67
N ASP A 272 5.33 23.98 0.86
CA ASP A 272 6.00 24.14 2.16
C ASP A 272 5.45 25.36 2.91
N GLY A 273 5.39 26.53 2.27
CA GLY A 273 4.90 27.75 2.89
C GLY A 273 3.38 27.82 3.02
N LEU A 274 2.63 26.94 2.36
CA LEU A 274 1.16 26.88 2.45
C LEU A 274 0.70 25.91 3.53
N PHE A 275 1.36 24.76 3.61
CA PHE A 275 0.95 23.63 4.44
C PHE A 275 1.83 23.43 5.68
N SER A 276 2.99 24.08 5.81
CA SER A 276 3.84 23.96 7.02
C SER A 276 3.09 24.23 8.32
N ARG A 277 2.30 25.31 8.39
CA ARG A 277 1.51 25.62 9.60
C ARG A 277 0.50 24.52 9.93
N ILE A 278 -0.15 23.97 8.90
CA ILE A 278 -1.10 22.86 9.06
C ILE A 278 -0.35 21.63 9.56
N ALA A 279 0.76 21.27 8.91
CA ALA A 279 1.57 20.12 9.27
C ALA A 279 2.11 20.20 10.70
N TYR A 280 2.64 21.36 11.14
CA TYR A 280 3.08 21.56 12.51
C TYR A 280 1.92 21.46 13.50
N SER A 281 0.79 22.11 13.22
CA SER A 281 -0.40 22.02 14.08
C SER A 281 -0.90 20.58 14.24
N MET A 282 -0.88 19.80 13.17
CA MET A 282 -1.29 18.38 13.20
C MET A 282 -0.33 17.56 14.06
N ILE A 283 0.98 17.75 13.89
CA ILE A 283 2.01 17.07 14.69
C ILE A 283 1.87 17.43 16.18
N ASP A 284 1.70 18.71 16.49
CA ASP A 284 1.56 19.19 17.87
C ASP A 284 0.29 18.66 18.54
N ALA A 285 -0.79 18.47 17.76
CA ALA A 285 -2.03 17.87 18.22
C ALA A 285 -2.01 16.33 18.24
N GLY A 286 -0.96 15.68 17.73
CA GLY A 286 -0.93 14.23 17.55
C GLY A 286 -1.89 13.70 16.47
N GLU A 287 -2.40 14.59 15.60
CA GLU A 287 -3.32 14.25 14.52
C GLU A 287 -2.55 13.82 13.25
N LEU A 288 -3.02 12.76 12.59
CA LEU A 288 -2.49 12.30 11.30
C LEU A 288 -3.38 12.68 10.10
N SER A 289 -4.58 13.20 10.37
CA SER A 289 -5.52 13.68 9.37
C SER A 289 -6.15 14.99 9.81
N ALA A 290 -6.31 15.93 8.88
CA ALA A 290 -7.06 17.17 9.12
C ALA A 290 -8.36 17.17 8.31
N SER A 291 -9.43 17.64 8.93
CA SER A 291 -10.69 17.89 8.23
C SER A 291 -10.51 18.98 7.16
N LEU A 292 -11.31 18.91 6.09
CA LEU A 292 -11.29 19.92 5.04
C LEU A 292 -11.58 21.33 5.59
N ALA A 293 -12.39 21.43 6.64
CA ALA A 293 -12.69 22.69 7.32
C ALA A 293 -11.43 23.28 8.00
N GLN A 294 -10.67 22.47 8.73
CA GLN A 294 -9.39 22.88 9.34
C GLN A 294 -8.39 23.32 8.25
N VAL A 295 -8.23 22.52 7.19
CA VAL A 295 -7.34 22.85 6.06
C VAL A 295 -7.73 24.18 5.41
N HIS A 296 -9.02 24.40 5.15
CA HIS A 296 -9.52 25.66 4.59
C HIS A 296 -9.30 26.87 5.51
N ALA A 297 -9.50 26.70 6.82
CA ALA A 297 -9.31 27.77 7.80
C ALA A 297 -7.84 28.24 7.83
N GLU A 298 -6.91 27.28 7.88
CA GLU A 298 -5.47 27.56 7.91
C GLU A 298 -4.96 28.12 6.58
N LEU A 299 -5.38 27.57 5.44
CA LEU A 299 -5.01 28.13 4.13
C LEU A 299 -5.49 29.59 4.00
N ARG A 300 -6.71 29.90 4.48
CA ARG A 300 -7.19 31.30 4.53
C ARG A 300 -6.37 32.17 5.47
N ALA A 301 -5.88 31.64 6.59
CA ALA A 301 -5.01 32.38 7.50
C ALA A 301 -3.66 32.69 6.83
N VAL A 302 -3.02 31.68 6.22
CA VAL A 302 -1.75 31.83 5.49
C VAL A 302 -1.87 32.84 4.35
N LEU A 303 -2.94 32.75 3.55
CA LEU A 303 -3.16 33.68 2.45
C LEU A 303 -3.39 35.12 2.93
N ARG A 304 -4.17 35.31 4.01
CA ARG A 304 -4.38 36.63 4.63
C ARG A 304 -3.06 37.22 5.14
N ASP A 305 -2.24 36.44 5.80
CA ASP A 305 -0.93 36.90 6.30
C ASP A 305 0.05 37.27 5.18
N ARG A 306 -0.01 36.57 4.03
CA ARG A 306 0.84 36.89 2.87
C ARG A 306 0.38 38.15 2.14
N VAL A 307 -0.93 38.39 2.07
CA VAL A 307 -1.52 39.63 1.53
C VAL A 307 -1.19 40.81 2.46
N ALA A 308 -1.36 40.65 3.77
CA ALA A 308 -1.02 41.68 4.76
C ALA A 308 0.47 42.05 4.76
N ARG A 309 1.36 41.08 4.48
CA ARG A 309 2.82 41.29 4.35
C ARG A 309 3.28 41.79 2.97
N GLY A 310 2.35 42.12 2.07
CA GLY A 310 2.66 42.66 0.74
C GLY A 310 3.36 41.69 -0.23
N ARG A 311 3.37 40.39 0.07
CA ARG A 311 4.07 39.36 -0.73
C ARG A 311 3.19 38.70 -1.81
N LEU A 312 1.89 38.98 -1.81
CA LEU A 312 0.97 38.62 -2.89
C LEU A 312 0.52 39.92 -3.55
N ARG A 313 1.10 40.28 -4.70
CA ARG A 313 0.49 41.29 -5.58
C ARG A 313 -0.89 40.76 -5.95
N GLN A 314 -1.92 41.57 -5.67
CA GLN A 314 -3.31 41.24 -5.96
C GLN A 314 -3.43 40.75 -7.41
N LEU A 315 -3.91 39.51 -7.59
CA LEU A 315 -4.35 39.02 -8.89
C LEU A 315 -5.38 40.03 -9.44
N PRO A 316 -5.23 40.51 -10.69
CA PRO A 316 -6.12 41.53 -11.21
C PRO A 316 -7.54 40.98 -11.32
N HIS A 317 -8.46 41.64 -10.61
CA HIS A 317 -9.90 41.47 -10.79
C HIS A 317 -10.28 41.76 -12.25
N ARG A 318 -10.51 40.73 -13.06
CA ARG A 318 -11.30 40.87 -14.28
C ARG A 318 -12.78 40.87 -13.92
N GLY A 319 -13.28 42.05 -13.56
CA GLY A 319 -14.70 42.34 -13.35
C GLY A 319 -15.22 43.33 -14.38
N ARG A 320 -15.88 42.80 -15.42
CA ARG A 320 -17.04 43.36 -16.14
C ARG A 320 -17.06 44.86 -16.47
N HIS A 321 -16.87 45.19 -17.75
CA HIS A 321 -17.66 46.24 -18.39
C HIS A 321 -18.22 45.79 -19.75
N ALA A 322 -19.56 45.83 -19.79
CA ALA A 322 -20.45 46.20 -20.89
C ALA A 322 -20.39 45.47 -22.25
N ARG A 323 -21.49 44.73 -22.48
CA ARG A 323 -22.11 44.51 -23.79
C ARG A 323 -22.32 45.84 -24.54
N ARG A 324 -22.01 45.87 -25.84
CA ARG A 324 -22.90 46.20 -26.99
C ARG A 324 -22.05 46.62 -28.20
N HIS A 325 -22.04 45.81 -29.25
CA HIS A 325 -22.61 46.13 -30.57
C HIS A 325 -22.41 44.94 -31.53
N ALA A 326 -23.47 44.65 -32.27
CA ALA A 326 -23.58 43.59 -33.27
C ALA A 326 -23.02 44.06 -34.64
N HIS A 327 -22.43 43.16 -35.43
CA HIS A 327 -23.06 42.54 -36.61
C HIS A 327 -22.05 41.76 -37.47
N ALA A 328 -22.52 40.59 -37.93
CA ALA A 328 -22.33 39.94 -39.24
C ALA A 328 -20.90 39.61 -39.76
N GLU A 329 -20.64 38.30 -39.91
CA GLU A 329 -20.43 37.55 -41.18
C GLU A 329 -19.78 36.19 -40.83
N ALA A 330 -20.52 35.08 -40.87
CA ALA A 330 -20.64 34.18 -42.02
C ALA A 330 -19.30 33.57 -42.48
N GLY A 331 -19.12 32.27 -42.25
CA GLY A 331 -18.26 31.45 -43.11
C GLY A 331 -17.43 30.35 -42.44
N VAL A 332 -17.83 29.10 -42.73
CA VAL A 332 -16.94 27.97 -43.07
C VAL A 332 -16.26 27.21 -41.90
N LEU A 333 -16.84 26.04 -41.58
CA LEU A 333 -16.15 24.83 -41.13
C LEU A 333 -15.22 24.31 -42.25
N PRO A 334 -14.06 23.66 -41.96
CA PRO A 334 -14.13 22.24 -41.60
C PRO A 334 -13.01 21.67 -40.69
N SER A 335 -13.40 20.64 -39.92
CA SER A 335 -12.74 19.35 -39.64
C SER A 335 -11.20 19.16 -39.51
N LEU A 336 -10.85 18.14 -38.71
CA LEU A 336 -9.58 17.37 -38.60
C LEU A 336 -8.57 17.93 -37.58
N GLY A 337 -7.92 17.15 -36.72
CA GLY A 337 -7.86 15.72 -36.57
C GLY A 337 -7.03 15.36 -35.33
N ARG A 338 -7.30 14.18 -34.77
CA ARG A 338 -6.51 13.51 -33.72
C ARG A 338 -5.06 13.36 -34.17
N GLY A 339 -4.11 13.58 -33.25
CA GLY A 339 -2.68 13.34 -33.48
C GLY A 339 -1.95 12.95 -32.20
N VAL A 340 -2.14 11.71 -31.77
CA VAL A 340 -1.33 11.02 -30.77
C VAL A 340 0.04 10.75 -31.37
N LEU A 341 1.10 11.40 -30.90
CA LEU A 341 2.48 11.09 -31.26
C LEU A 341 3.07 10.07 -30.28
N ARG A 342 2.83 8.78 -30.57
CA ARG A 342 3.66 7.67 -30.09
C ARG A 342 5.01 7.72 -30.83
N ARG A 343 6.11 7.88 -30.10
CA ARG A 343 7.46 7.61 -30.61
C ARG A 343 7.66 6.10 -30.76
N ARG A 344 7.95 5.65 -31.98
CA ARG A 344 8.62 4.37 -32.27
C ARG A 344 10.11 4.50 -31.99
N PRO A 345 10.82 3.45 -31.54
CA PRO A 345 12.22 3.26 -31.85
C PRO A 345 12.36 2.55 -33.20
N SER A 346 13.15 3.16 -34.06
CA SER A 346 13.73 2.59 -35.28
C SER A 346 14.67 1.43 -34.94
N GLY A 347 14.50 0.32 -35.63
CA GLY A 347 15.43 -0.80 -35.58
C GLY A 347 16.69 -0.56 -36.42
N GLN A 348 17.66 -1.44 -36.23
CA GLN A 348 18.51 -1.94 -37.30
C GLN A 348 18.92 -3.37 -36.94
N ALA A 349 18.53 -4.30 -37.82
CA ALA A 349 19.01 -5.66 -37.90
C ALA A 349 19.73 -5.81 -39.24
N SER A 350 20.76 -6.67 -39.27
CA SER A 350 21.12 -7.63 -40.36
C SER A 350 22.63 -7.97 -40.28
N PRO A 351 23.13 -9.05 -40.94
CA PRO A 351 22.68 -10.45 -40.86
C PRO A 351 23.86 -11.48 -40.89
N GLY A 352 23.54 -12.77 -40.72
CA GLY A 352 24.40 -13.93 -41.11
C GLY A 352 25.06 -14.65 -39.92
N GLY A 353 25.10 -15.98 -39.81
CA GLY A 353 24.78 -17.06 -40.73
C GLY A 353 24.63 -18.40 -40.00
N GLN A 354 24.27 -19.43 -40.78
CA GLN A 354 23.75 -20.74 -40.39
C GLN A 354 24.81 -21.76 -39.89
N LEU A 355 24.26 -22.88 -39.39
CA LEU A 355 24.73 -24.28 -39.39
C LEU A 355 25.35 -24.81 -38.09
N GLY A 356 24.73 -25.86 -37.54
CA GLY A 356 25.39 -26.87 -36.70
C GLY A 356 24.56 -27.49 -35.60
N ASP A 357 23.65 -28.40 -35.94
CA ASP A 357 23.19 -29.47 -35.04
C ASP A 357 24.22 -30.62 -35.15
N PRO A 358 24.62 -31.28 -34.04
CA PRO A 358 24.05 -32.60 -33.83
C PRO A 358 23.82 -33.01 -32.37
N SER A 359 22.74 -33.77 -32.19
CA SER A 359 22.47 -34.78 -31.17
C SER A 359 23.70 -35.54 -30.62
N LEU A 360 23.72 -35.82 -29.30
CA LEU A 360 23.79 -37.18 -28.71
C LEU A 360 23.94 -37.18 -27.17
N SER A 361 22.95 -37.81 -26.52
CA SER A 361 23.07 -38.79 -25.43
C SER A 361 23.88 -38.49 -24.16
N ARG A 362 23.22 -38.52 -22.98
CA ARG A 362 23.25 -39.67 -22.03
C ARG A 362 22.70 -39.28 -20.66
N SER A 363 21.66 -39.99 -20.23
CA SER A 363 21.24 -40.16 -18.83
C SER A 363 22.26 -40.99 -18.03
N PRO A 364 22.22 -40.91 -16.69
CA PRO A 364 22.01 -42.13 -15.90
C PRO A 364 20.98 -41.89 -14.78
N ARG A 365 19.85 -42.61 -14.76
CA ARG A 365 19.60 -43.83 -13.94
C ARG A 365 20.04 -43.75 -12.47
N LEU A 366 19.04 -43.49 -11.62
CA LEU A 366 18.63 -44.23 -10.42
C LEU A 366 19.59 -45.33 -9.91
N ARG A 367 19.94 -45.23 -8.62
CA ARG A 367 20.11 -46.39 -7.74
C ARG A 367 19.31 -46.22 -6.46
N SER A 368 18.53 -47.26 -6.23
CA SER A 368 17.76 -47.65 -5.06
C SER A 368 18.63 -48.21 -3.92
N GLY A 369 18.12 -48.10 -2.69
CA GLY A 369 18.49 -48.91 -1.52
C GLY A 369 17.85 -48.29 -0.27
N THR A 370 16.61 -48.62 0.08
CA THR A 370 16.16 -49.67 1.04
C THR A 370 16.75 -49.59 2.45
N ASP A 371 15.86 -49.13 3.35
CA ASP A 371 15.38 -49.80 4.59
C ASP A 371 16.17 -49.85 5.90
N ALA A 372 15.33 -49.89 6.95
CA ALA A 372 15.53 -50.06 8.40
C ALA A 372 15.90 -48.76 9.15
N GLY A 373 15.14 -48.23 10.11
CA GLY A 373 14.12 -48.84 10.97
C GLY A 373 14.55 -48.75 12.43
N ALA A 374 13.64 -48.25 13.28
CA ALA A 374 13.53 -48.45 14.74
C ALA A 374 13.81 -47.25 15.67
N ARG A 375 12.69 -46.80 16.26
CA ARG A 375 12.37 -46.69 17.70
C ARG A 375 13.05 -45.60 18.55
N LEU A 376 12.17 -44.72 19.04
CA LEU A 376 12.15 -43.98 20.31
C LEU A 376 12.76 -44.75 21.49
N PRO A 377 13.23 -44.03 22.53
CA PRO A 377 12.33 -43.54 23.58
C PRO A 377 12.00 -42.04 23.50
#